data_AF-A0A348B437-F1
#
_entry.id   AF-A0A348B437-F1
#
_cell.length_a   1.000
_cell.length_b   1.000
_cell.length_c   1.000
_cell.angle_alpha   90.00
_cell.angle_beta   90.00
_cell.angle_gamma   90.00
#
_symmetry.space_group_name_H-M   'P 1'
#
loop_
_entity.id
_entity.type
_entity.pdbx_description
1 polymer ?
#
loop_
_entity_poly.entity_id
_entity_poly.type
_entity_poly.pdbx_seq_one_letter_code
_entity_poly.pdbx_strand_id
1 'polypeptide(L)'
;MNDDNPPCVIPGKCNVCESSYVLCYGTDSPRRTDVPGELEIDREKGKVIARLIILDDPKDPLYVEFQVTKQFASTLIEKTELLVRFVDVSMKSEKIYRFHLGVEEVRILKTYLGVS
;
A
#
# COMPACT_ATOMS: atom_id res chain seq x y z
N MET A 1 -12.98 12.38 23.07
CA MET A 1 -11.99 11.80 22.14
C MET A 1 -12.65 10.56 21.60
N ASN A 2 -13.04 10.55 20.32
CA ASN A 2 -13.75 9.41 19.75
C ASN A 2 -12.72 8.37 19.33
N ASP A 3 -12.70 7.25 20.05
CA ASP A 3 -11.91 6.04 19.79
C ASP A 3 -12.51 5.20 18.64
N ASP A 4 -12.88 5.85 17.52
CA ASP A 4 -13.50 5.18 16.35
C ASP A 4 -12.58 5.08 15.13
N ASN A 5 -11.29 5.40 15.29
CA ASN A 5 -10.34 5.23 14.19
C ASN A 5 -9.80 3.80 14.17
N PRO A 6 -9.85 3.10 13.03
CA PRO A 6 -9.31 1.76 12.95
C PRO A 6 -7.82 1.75 13.35
N PRO A 7 -7.31 0.68 13.98
CA PRO A 7 -5.98 0.64 14.58
C PRO A 7 -4.82 0.84 13.58
N CYS A 8 -5.13 0.80 12.29
CA CYS A 8 -4.19 1.02 11.20
C CYS A 8 -4.06 2.49 10.75
N VAL A 9 -4.84 3.43 11.31
CA VAL A 9 -4.69 4.87 11.04
C VAL A 9 -3.45 5.40 11.78
N ILE A 10 -2.38 5.68 11.03
CA ILE A 10 -1.14 6.24 11.59
C ILE A 10 -0.84 7.58 10.90
N PRO A 11 -0.81 8.70 11.63
CA PRO A 11 -0.47 10.02 11.07
C PRO A 11 0.83 10.04 10.28
N GLY A 12 0.75 10.51 9.03
CA GLY A 12 1.90 10.69 8.14
C GLY A 12 2.50 9.38 7.64
N LYS A 13 1.79 8.26 7.74
CA LYS A 13 2.27 6.95 7.29
C LYS A 13 1.20 6.20 6.52
N CYS A 14 1.67 5.25 5.72
CA CYS A 14 0.86 4.25 5.07
C CYS A 14 0.99 2.92 5.82
N ASN A 15 -0.12 2.27 6.11
CA ASN A 15 -0.12 1.00 6.83
C ASN A 15 -1.19 0.04 6.30
N VAL A 16 -0.92 -1.24 6.44
CA VAL A 16 -1.90 -2.28 6.09
C VAL A 16 -3.06 -2.24 7.07
N CYS A 17 -4.28 -2.15 6.53
CA CYS A 17 -5.54 -2.23 7.25
C CYS A 17 -6.28 -3.52 6.90
N GLU A 18 -6.80 -4.19 7.94
CA GLU A 18 -7.68 -5.36 7.80
C GLU A 18 -7.12 -6.46 6.89
N SER A 19 -5.80 -6.51 6.74
CA SER A 19 -5.09 -7.44 5.84
C SER A 19 -5.62 -7.45 4.39
N SER A 20 -6.18 -6.33 3.90
CA SER A 20 -6.78 -6.27 2.56
C SER A 20 -6.52 -4.99 1.77
N TYR A 21 -6.12 -3.90 2.43
CA TYR A 21 -5.72 -2.66 1.75
C TYR A 21 -4.66 -1.91 2.55
N VAL A 22 -4.00 -0.95 1.89
CA VAL A 22 -3.11 0.02 2.53
C VAL A 22 -3.88 1.32 2.73
N LEU A 23 -3.79 1.90 3.92
CA LEU A 23 -4.33 3.22 4.24
C LEU A 23 -3.19 4.19 4.50
N CYS A 24 -3.15 5.27 3.72
CA CYS A 24 -2.29 6.42 3.92
C CYS A 24 -3.13 7.55 4.53
N TYR A 25 -2.78 7.96 5.76
CA TYR A 25 -3.48 9.02 6.46
C TYR A 25 -2.60 10.27 6.58
N GLY A 26 -3.00 11.36 5.92
CA GLY A 26 -2.19 12.57 5.85
C GLY A 26 -2.68 13.56 4.80
N THR A 27 -1.80 14.46 4.38
CA THR A 27 -2.09 15.45 3.34
C THR A 27 -1.74 14.96 1.94
N ASP A 28 -0.87 13.95 1.85
CA ASP A 28 -0.33 13.48 0.58
C ASP A 28 -1.30 12.49 -0.06
N SER A 29 -1.60 12.72 -1.34
CA SER A 29 -2.45 11.87 -2.15
C SER A 29 -2.07 12.03 -3.61
N PRO A 30 -2.30 11.03 -4.47
CA PRO A 30 -1.92 11.11 -5.85
C PRO A 30 -2.77 12.18 -6.55
N ARG A 31 -2.14 12.99 -7.39
CA ARG A 31 -2.80 14.00 -8.24
C ARG A 31 -3.72 13.35 -9.26
N ARG A 32 -3.32 12.17 -9.75
CA ARG A 32 -4.07 11.32 -10.69
C ARG A 32 -4.01 9.87 -10.23
N THR A 33 -5.11 9.14 -10.35
CA THR A 33 -5.19 7.73 -9.95
C THR A 33 -5.17 6.76 -11.14
N ASP A 34 -5.25 7.27 -12.36
CA ASP A 34 -5.24 6.57 -13.65
C ASP A 34 -3.83 6.56 -14.28
N VAL A 35 -2.81 6.40 -13.44
CA VAL A 35 -1.40 6.43 -13.85
C VAL A 35 -0.74 5.11 -13.55
N PRO A 36 0.35 4.76 -14.26
CA PRO A 36 1.14 3.61 -13.89
C PRO A 36 1.79 3.79 -12.52
N GLY A 37 2.10 2.68 -11.89
CA GLY A 37 2.99 2.64 -10.74
C GLY A 37 3.92 1.45 -10.82
N GLU A 38 4.88 1.43 -9.92
CA GLU A 38 5.89 0.38 -9.80
C GLU A 38 5.93 -0.08 -8.34
N LEU A 39 6.06 -1.38 -8.11
CA LEU A 39 6.09 -1.96 -6.77
C LEU A 39 7.44 -2.61 -6.51
N GLU A 40 8.22 -2.00 -5.63
CA GLU A 40 9.47 -2.57 -5.12
C GLU A 40 9.19 -3.34 -3.83
N ILE A 41 9.79 -4.53 -3.69
CA ILE A 41 9.59 -5.39 -2.53
C ILE A 41 10.95 -5.88 -2.02
N ASP A 42 11.28 -5.50 -0.79
CA ASP A 42 12.56 -5.78 -0.15
C ASP A 42 12.41 -6.50 1.20
N ARG A 43 13.49 -7.14 1.64
CA ARG A 43 13.63 -7.68 3.00
C ARG A 43 14.59 -6.81 3.81
N GLU A 44 14.07 -6.14 4.82
CA GLU A 44 14.85 -5.27 5.71
C GLU A 44 14.69 -5.70 7.16
N LYS A 45 15.82 -5.99 7.83
CA LYS A 45 15.85 -6.34 9.27
C LYS A 45 14.82 -7.43 9.65
N GLY A 46 14.65 -8.44 8.79
CA GLY A 46 13.70 -9.55 8.99
C GLY A 46 12.24 -9.23 8.67
N LYS A 47 11.93 -8.04 8.14
CA LYS A 47 10.60 -7.63 7.69
C LYS A 47 10.57 -7.54 6.17
N VAL A 48 9.39 -7.74 5.58
CA VAL A 48 9.16 -7.47 4.16
C VAL A 48 8.55 -6.08 4.05
N ILE A 49 9.22 -5.20 3.30
CA ILE A 49 8.79 -3.82 3.05
C ILE A 49 8.44 -3.71 1.58
N ALA A 50 7.31 -3.08 1.27
CA ALA A 50 6.91 -2.76 -0.08
C ALA A 50 6.86 -1.25 -0.27
N ARG A 51 7.34 -0.78 -1.42
CA ARG A 51 7.31 0.62 -1.85
C ARG A 51 6.58 0.70 -3.17
N LEU A 52 5.38 1.27 -3.14
CA LEU A 52 4.64 1.59 -4.35
C LEU A 52 5.00 3.01 -4.79
N ILE A 53 5.52 3.13 -5.99
CA ILE A 53 5.88 4.39 -6.65
C ILE A 53 4.74 4.71 -7.63
N ILE A 54 3.98 5.77 -7.39
CA ILE A 54 2.89 6.21 -8.24
C ILE A 54 3.41 7.33 -9.15
N LEU A 55 3.36 7.14 -10.47
CA LEU A 55 3.93 8.06 -11.45
C LEU A 55 2.92 9.15 -11.87
N ASP A 56 2.36 9.85 -10.87
CA ASP A 56 1.34 10.88 -11.07
C ASP A 56 1.91 12.26 -11.44
N ASP A 57 3.15 12.57 -11.00
CA ASP A 57 3.97 13.70 -11.43
C ASP A 57 5.36 13.19 -11.91
N PRO A 58 5.80 13.51 -13.14
CA PRO A 58 7.09 13.06 -13.66
C PRO A 58 8.31 13.66 -12.94
N LYS A 59 8.15 14.72 -12.16
CA LYS A 59 9.24 15.35 -11.39
C LYS A 59 9.26 14.93 -9.92
N ASP A 60 8.14 14.44 -9.41
CA ASP A 60 7.92 14.19 -8.00
C ASP A 60 6.88 13.07 -7.82
N PRO A 61 7.23 11.81 -8.14
CA PRO A 61 6.31 10.70 -8.00
C PRO A 61 5.97 10.45 -6.53
N LEU A 62 4.75 9.99 -6.27
CA LEU A 62 4.32 9.71 -4.91
C LEU A 62 4.78 8.33 -4.44
N TYR A 63 5.47 8.27 -3.30
CA TYR A 63 5.94 7.03 -2.69
C TYR A 63 5.03 6.59 -1.54
N VAL A 64 4.64 5.31 -1.57
CA VAL A 64 3.83 4.66 -0.54
C VAL A 64 4.61 3.46 0.01
N GLU A 65 5.17 3.63 1.20
CA GLU A 65 5.90 2.56 1.90
C GLU A 65 5.04 1.90 2.97
N PHE A 66 5.02 0.57 3.00
CA PHE A 66 4.29 -0.20 4.02
C PHE A 66 4.95 -1.55 4.29
N GLN A 67 4.78 -2.06 5.51
CA GLN A 67 5.22 -3.40 5.88
C GLN A 67 4.22 -4.45 5.37
N VAL A 68 4.71 -5.46 4.67
CA VAL A 68 3.89 -6.57 4.16
C VAL A 68 3.91 -7.72 5.16
N THR A 69 2.72 -8.12 5.62
CA THR A 69 2.54 -9.32 6.45
C THR A 69 2.21 -10.53 5.60
N LYS A 70 2.43 -11.74 6.14
CA LYS A 70 2.08 -12.99 5.44
C LYS A 70 0.59 -13.02 5.06
N GLN A 71 -0.29 -12.62 5.98
CA GLN A 71 -1.73 -12.61 5.74
C GLN A 71 -2.10 -11.62 4.64
N PHE A 72 -1.53 -10.41 4.66
CA PHE A 72 -1.80 -9.42 3.62
C PHE A 72 -1.30 -9.87 2.25
N ALA A 73 -0.10 -10.45 2.17
CA ALA A 73 0.42 -10.98 0.91
C ALA A 73 -0.44 -12.09 0.33
N SER A 74 -1.00 -12.98 1.17
CA SER A 74 -1.96 -13.98 0.70
C SER A 74 -3.16 -13.32 0.01
N THR A 75 -3.73 -12.26 0.60
CA THR A 75 -4.82 -11.49 -0.01
C THR A 75 -4.40 -10.84 -1.34
N LEU A 76 -3.22 -10.24 -1.39
CA LEU A 76 -2.70 -9.60 -2.62
C LEU A 76 -2.48 -10.62 -3.74
N ILE A 77 -1.95 -11.80 -3.41
CA ILE A 77 -1.69 -12.88 -4.37
C ILE A 77 -3.00 -13.45 -4.92
N GLU A 78 -3.99 -13.68 -4.05
CA GLU A 78 -5.29 -14.22 -4.44
C GLU A 78 -6.05 -13.25 -5.36
N LYS A 79 -6.06 -11.96 -5.01
CA LYS A 79 -6.79 -10.93 -5.77
C LYS A 79 -6.00 -10.37 -6.94
N THR A 80 -4.68 -10.57 -6.97
CA THR A 80 -3.73 -9.92 -7.90
C THR A 80 -3.86 -8.39 -7.92
N GLU A 81 -4.33 -7.81 -6.83
CA GLU A 81 -4.63 -6.37 -6.71
C GLU A 81 -4.18 -5.85 -5.33
N LEU A 82 -3.48 -4.72 -5.36
CA LEU A 82 -3.18 -3.88 -4.20
C LEU A 82 -4.09 -2.65 -4.24
N LEU A 83 -4.89 -2.48 -3.19
CA LEU A 83 -5.73 -1.32 -2.97
C LEU A 83 -5.03 -0.36 -2.01
N VAL A 84 -4.84 0.90 -2.41
CA VAL A 84 -4.32 1.98 -1.56
C VAL A 84 -5.37 3.07 -1.41
N ARG A 85 -5.71 3.40 -0.17
CA ARG A 85 -6.66 4.45 0.20
C ARG A 85 -5.89 5.62 0.80
N PHE A 86 -6.07 6.80 0.24
CA PHE A 86 -5.51 8.04 0.75
C PHE A 86 -6.62 8.82 1.41
N VAL A 87 -6.50 9.03 2.73
CA VAL A 87 -7.51 9.70 3.54
C VAL A 87 -6.91 10.96 4.16
N ASP A 88 -7.63 12.07 4.03
CA ASP A 88 -7.18 13.34 4.59
C ASP A 88 -7.23 13.37 6.13
N VAL A 89 -6.59 14.37 6.73
CA VAL A 89 -6.54 14.57 8.19
C VAL A 89 -7.90 14.84 8.85
N SER A 90 -8.94 15.08 8.06
CA SER A 90 -10.33 15.23 8.53
C SER A 90 -11.15 13.95 8.37
N MET A 91 -10.57 12.91 7.76
CA MET A 91 -11.21 11.66 7.36
C MET A 91 -12.40 11.83 6.42
N LYS A 92 -12.42 12.91 5.62
CA LYS A 92 -13.55 13.23 4.75
C LYS A 92 -13.28 12.99 3.28
N SER A 93 -12.06 13.24 2.82
CA SER A 93 -11.66 12.96 1.45
C SER A 93 -10.94 11.62 1.37
N GLU A 94 -11.40 10.76 0.46
CA GLU A 94 -10.77 9.49 0.11
C GLU A 94 -10.42 9.49 -1.39
N LYS A 95 -9.15 9.21 -1.71
CA LYS A 95 -8.74 8.78 -3.06
C LYS A 95 -8.33 7.32 -3.02
N ILE A 96 -8.71 6.57 -4.03
CA ILE A 96 -8.41 5.15 -4.15
C ILE A 96 -7.49 4.95 -5.34
N TYR A 97 -6.34 4.33 -5.10
CA TYR A 97 -5.41 3.87 -6.12
C TYR A 97 -5.41 2.34 -6.17
N ARG A 98 -5.41 1.78 -7.37
CA ARG A 98 -5.42 0.34 -7.61
C ARG A 98 -4.17 -0.03 -8.40
N PHE A 99 -3.34 -0.89 -7.82
CA PHE A 99 -2.18 -1.46 -8.48
C PHE A 99 -2.43 -2.93 -8.76
N HIS A 100 -2.26 -3.36 -10.01
CA HIS A 100 -2.36 -4.76 -10.38
C HIS A 100 -0.99 -5.42 -10.25
N LEU A 101 -0.91 -6.51 -9.50
CA LEU A 101 0.34 -7.24 -9.32
C LEU A 101 0.66 -8.02 -10.61
N GLY A 102 1.90 -7.89 -11.09
CA GLY A 102 2.43 -8.73 -12.13
C GLY A 102 2.91 -10.08 -11.60
N VAL A 103 3.38 -10.92 -12.52
CA VAL A 103 3.89 -12.26 -12.22
C VAL A 103 5.12 -12.19 -11.30
N GLU A 104 5.99 -11.20 -11.51
CA GLU A 104 7.20 -11.03 -10.70
C GLU A 104 6.90 -10.60 -9.27
N GLU A 105 5.99 -9.63 -9.06
CA GLU A 105 5.59 -9.22 -7.71
C GLU A 105 4.99 -10.38 -6.93
N VAL A 106 4.10 -11.16 -7.56
CA VAL A 106 3.51 -12.37 -6.97
C VAL A 106 4.62 -13.37 -6.59
N ARG A 107 5.58 -13.62 -7.49
CA ARG A 107 6.69 -14.54 -7.25
C ARG A 107 7.56 -14.08 -6.07
N ILE A 108 7.88 -12.80 -6.00
CA ILE A 108 8.67 -12.22 -4.90
C ILE A 108 7.92 -12.34 -3.58
N LEU A 109 6.64 -11.96 -3.52
CA LEU A 109 5.83 -12.07 -2.30
C LEU A 109 5.75 -13.50 -1.78
N LYS A 110 5.50 -14.48 -2.67
CA LYS A 110 5.49 -15.91 -2.32
C LYS A 110 6.82 -16.34 -1.70
N THR A 111 7.93 -15.96 -2.34
CA THR A 111 9.29 -16.30 -1.89
C THR A 111 9.63 -15.63 -0.56
N TYR A 112 9.34 -14.34 -0.43
CA TYR A 112 9.73 -13.54 0.73
C TYR A 112 8.91 -13.84 1.98
N LEU A 113 7.66 -14.29 1.82
CA LEU A 113 6.77 -14.57 2.95
C LEU A 113 6.43 -16.05 3.13
N GLY A 114 6.96 -16.93 2.27
CA GLY A 114 6.69 -18.36 2.33
C GLY A 114 5.19 -18.65 2.17
N VAL A 115 4.56 -17.99 1.20
CA VAL A 115 3.16 -18.18 0.83
C VAL A 115 3.13 -19.04 -0.43
N SER A 116 2.45 -20.18 -0.37
CA SER A 116 2.35 -21.17 -1.46
C SER A 116 1.03 -21.03 -2.21
#